data_AF-A0A7S1WCK5-F1
#
_entry.id   AF-A0A7S1WCK5-F1
#
_cell.length_a   1.000
_cell.length_b   1.000
_cell.length_c   1.000
_cell.angle_alpha   90.00
_cell.angle_beta   90.00
_cell.angle_gamma   90.00
#
_symmetry.space_group_name_H-M   'P 1'
#
loop_
_entity.id
_entity.type
_entity.pdbx_description
1 polymer ?
#
loop_
_entity_poly.entity_id
_entity_poly.type
_entity_poly.pdbx_seq_one_letter_code
_entity_poly.pdbx_strand_id
1 'polypeptide(L)'
;EMGIITPYAAQVSEIRNSLSQAVKHWVQISSVDAFQGCEKDVILLSLVRANQGGEVGFVADWRRLNVALTRARRLCVVVGHLPTWLCTESELIRDWMGFHNVGVADVLAFTGSSLQPLTGFLAQQVHTLRTDFAQNRPEASALPRVSVQARDGSSAGKLKLRMLEAARALADAIGGEDWAALDNALTQARLAGVQTSTLEEGEDALARMAVMKRLEDAIAASDEAMLQQALAEAKDAGVKSTKVKE
;
A
#
# COMPACT_ATOMS: atom_id res chain seq x y z
N GLU A 1 13.84 -1.87 21.70
CA GLU A 1 14.02 -0.40 21.80
C GLU A 1 13.67 0.30 20.49
N MET A 2 13.12 1.52 20.53
CA MET A 2 12.68 2.26 19.33
C MET A 2 13.42 3.60 19.18
N GLY A 3 13.64 4.01 17.93
CA GLY A 3 14.18 5.32 17.58
C GLY A 3 13.38 5.99 16.46
N ILE A 4 13.27 7.32 16.52
CA ILE A 4 12.77 8.15 15.44
C ILE A 4 13.95 9.00 14.94
N ILE A 5 14.24 8.87 13.65
CA ILE A 5 15.29 9.61 12.96
C ILE A 5 14.64 10.54 11.95
N THR A 6 15.04 11.81 11.94
CA THR A 6 14.61 12.78 10.92
C THR A 6 15.75 13.72 10.55
N PRO A 7 15.92 14.11 9.27
CA PRO A 7 17.01 14.98 8.86
C PRO A 7 17.01 16.39 9.46
N TYR A 8 15.83 16.89 9.84
CA TYR A 8 15.62 18.30 10.12
C TYR A 8 15.39 18.54 11.62
N ALA A 9 16.18 19.43 12.22
CA ALA A 9 16.06 19.78 13.64
C ALA A 9 14.67 20.32 14.01
N ALA A 10 14.03 21.09 13.12
CA ALA A 10 12.66 21.53 13.29
C ALA A 10 11.69 20.35 13.42
N GLN A 11 11.85 19.31 12.59
CA GLN A 11 11.04 18.09 12.67
C GLN A 11 11.31 17.30 13.96
N VAL A 12 12.54 17.27 14.45
CA VAL A 12 12.85 16.65 15.76
C VAL A 12 12.04 17.33 16.86
N SER A 13 12.05 18.66 16.89
CA SER A 13 11.28 19.44 17.87
C SER A 13 9.79 19.21 17.73
N GLU A 14 9.27 19.21 16.50
CA GLU A 14 7.85 19.02 16.22
C GLU A 14 7.34 17.64 16.70
N ILE A 15 8.04 16.57 16.32
CA ILE A 15 7.71 15.21 16.77
C ILE A 15 7.81 15.13 18.29
N ARG A 16 8.85 15.70 18.90
CA ARG A 16 8.99 15.70 20.35
C ARG A 16 7.85 16.45 21.03
N ASN A 17 7.33 17.53 20.46
CA ASN A 17 6.23 18.29 21.03
C ASN A 17 4.88 17.58 20.86
N SER A 18 4.69 16.88 19.75
CA SER A 18 3.47 16.14 19.41
C SER A 18 3.27 14.86 20.23
N LEU A 19 4.34 14.27 20.77
CA LEU A 19 4.27 13.02 21.53
C LEU A 19 3.93 13.24 23.00
N SER A 20 3.23 12.29 23.60
CA SER A 20 2.97 12.28 25.05
C SER A 20 4.26 12.01 25.84
N GLN A 21 4.33 12.48 27.08
CA GLN A 21 5.51 12.27 27.94
C GLN A 21 5.80 10.78 28.18
N ALA A 22 4.75 9.95 28.24
CA ALA A 22 4.90 8.51 28.35
C ALA A 22 5.69 7.96 27.15
N VAL A 23 5.33 8.32 25.92
CA VAL A 23 6.01 7.83 24.71
C VAL A 23 7.45 8.33 24.60
N LYS A 24 7.73 9.58 24.99
CA LYS A 24 9.09 10.17 24.92
C LYS A 24 10.14 9.39 25.71
N HIS A 25 9.74 8.71 26.79
CA HIS A 25 10.66 7.89 27.60
C HIS A 25 11.04 6.56 26.91
N TRP A 26 10.23 6.08 25.96
CA TRP A 26 10.46 4.80 25.27
C TRP A 26 11.10 4.96 23.90
N VAL A 27 11.16 6.18 23.37
CA VAL A 27 11.59 6.46 22.00
C VAL A 27 12.66 7.55 21.98
N GLN A 28 13.84 7.20 21.46
CA GLN A 28 14.89 8.19 21.19
C GLN A 28 14.57 8.95 19.90
N ILE A 29 14.54 10.28 19.96
CA ILE A 29 14.22 11.14 18.81
C ILE A 29 15.41 12.06 18.55
N SER A 30 16.06 11.93 17.38
CA SER A 30 17.16 12.82 17.01
C SER A 30 17.34 12.97 15.50
N SER A 31 18.25 13.86 15.12
CA SER A 31 18.74 13.93 13.74
C SER A 31 19.65 12.76 13.39
N VAL A 32 19.90 12.57 12.10
CA VAL A 32 20.78 11.49 11.60
C VAL A 32 22.19 11.63 12.16
N ASP A 33 22.75 12.84 12.11
CA ASP A 33 24.10 13.13 12.61
C ASP A 33 24.21 12.84 14.12
N ALA A 34 23.16 13.17 14.88
CA ALA A 34 23.10 12.91 16.32
C ALA A 34 22.81 11.44 16.69
N PHE A 35 22.42 10.60 15.72
CA PHE A 35 22.14 9.18 15.92
C PHE A 35 23.34 8.30 15.53
N GLN A 36 24.47 8.88 15.14
CA GLN A 36 25.65 8.14 14.73
C GLN A 36 26.23 7.28 15.87
N GLY A 37 26.53 6.01 15.59
CA GLY A 37 27.07 5.06 16.59
C GLY A 37 26.03 4.46 17.53
N CYS A 38 24.75 4.83 17.41
CA CYS A 38 23.64 4.21 18.12
C CYS A 38 22.86 3.28 17.17
N GLU A 39 22.27 2.21 17.69
CA GLU A 39 21.37 1.33 16.95
C GLU A 39 20.13 1.02 17.80
N LYS A 40 18.99 0.75 17.15
CA LYS A 40 17.73 0.35 17.81
C LYS A 40 17.10 -0.84 17.11
N ASP A 41 16.24 -1.58 17.81
CA ASP A 41 15.52 -2.69 17.19
C ASP A 41 14.60 -2.20 16.08
N VAL A 42 13.91 -1.09 16.34
CA VAL A 42 12.98 -0.46 15.39
C VAL A 42 13.37 0.99 15.18
N ILE A 43 13.46 1.42 13.91
CA ILE A 43 13.66 2.81 13.52
C ILE A 43 12.47 3.29 12.69
N LEU A 44 11.93 4.46 13.02
CA LEU A 44 11.07 5.23 12.15
C LEU A 44 11.89 6.36 11.54
N LEU A 45 12.04 6.36 10.22
CA LEU A 45 12.77 7.37 9.46
C LEU A 45 11.78 8.32 8.77
N SER A 46 11.69 9.57 9.24
CA SER A 46 10.85 10.60 8.66
C SER A 46 11.65 11.47 7.67
N LEU A 47 11.28 11.47 6.39
CA LEU A 47 12.03 12.17 5.34
C LEU A 47 11.54 13.59 5.02
N VAL A 48 10.39 13.99 5.58
CA VAL A 48 9.87 15.37 5.67
C VAL A 48 9.48 16.06 4.35
N ARG A 49 10.33 16.03 3.32
CA ARG A 49 10.15 16.85 2.11
C ARG A 49 8.88 16.46 1.32
N ALA A 50 7.94 17.40 1.26
CA ALA A 50 6.72 17.33 0.46
C ALA A 50 6.64 18.57 -0.44
N ASN A 51 6.92 18.44 -1.73
CA ASN A 51 6.88 19.56 -2.68
C ASN A 51 6.68 19.05 -4.12
N GLN A 52 6.21 19.93 -5.00
CA GLN A 52 5.95 19.61 -6.40
C GLN A 52 7.23 19.59 -7.25
N GLY A 53 8.30 20.26 -6.81
CA GLY A 53 9.56 20.37 -7.54
C GLY A 53 10.49 19.16 -7.43
N GLY A 54 10.07 18.08 -6.76
CA GLY A 54 10.87 16.87 -6.62
C GLY A 54 12.13 17.04 -5.76
N GLU A 55 12.20 18.11 -4.97
CA GLU A 55 13.38 18.40 -4.17
C GLU A 55 13.41 17.53 -2.92
N VAL A 56 14.37 16.61 -2.88
CA VAL A 56 14.53 15.64 -1.78
C VAL A 56 15.51 16.10 -0.69
N GLY A 57 16.35 17.10 -0.97
CA GLY A 57 17.27 17.67 0.00
C GLY A 57 18.19 16.62 0.63
N PHE A 58 18.07 16.40 1.95
CA PHE A 58 18.90 15.46 2.70
C PHE A 58 18.97 14.07 2.07
N VAL A 59 17.86 13.58 1.52
CA VAL A 59 17.79 12.21 1.00
C VAL A 59 18.63 12.03 -0.27
N ALA A 60 19.09 13.11 -0.92
CA ALA A 60 20.04 13.05 -2.03
C ALA A 60 21.47 12.68 -1.60
N ASP A 61 21.82 12.83 -0.32
CA ASP A 61 23.14 12.44 0.20
C ASP A 61 23.13 10.96 0.61
N TRP A 62 23.74 10.12 -0.23
CA TRP A 62 23.81 8.68 -0.01
C TRP A 62 24.49 8.29 1.31
N ARG A 63 25.49 9.06 1.78
CA ARG A 63 26.22 8.72 3.02
C ARG A 63 25.29 8.86 4.21
N ARG A 64 24.55 9.96 4.24
CA ARG A 64 23.60 10.26 5.33
C ARG A 64 22.39 9.34 5.29
N LEU A 65 21.87 9.04 4.10
CA LEU A 65 20.80 8.06 3.93
C LEU A 65 21.24 6.66 4.42
N ASN A 66 22.45 6.23 4.06
CA ASN A 66 23.00 4.95 4.52
C ASN A 66 23.15 4.89 6.04
N VAL A 67 23.62 5.96 6.68
CA VAL A 67 23.68 6.02 8.14
C VAL A 67 22.29 5.82 8.72
N ALA A 68 21.29 6.57 8.24
CA ALA A 68 19.91 6.50 8.74
C ALA A 68 19.28 5.11 8.57
N LEU A 69 19.41 4.51 7.38
CA LEU A 69 18.83 3.20 7.05
C LEU A 69 19.46 2.05 7.86
N THR A 70 20.75 2.15 8.18
CA THR A 70 21.50 1.10 8.90
C THR A 70 21.38 1.17 10.42
N ARG A 71 20.59 2.10 10.98
CA ARG A 71 20.40 2.19 12.45
C ARG A 71 19.44 1.13 13.00
N ALA A 72 18.66 0.48 12.13
CA ALA A 72 17.65 -0.51 12.51
C ALA A 72 18.22 -1.93 12.56
N ARG A 73 18.04 -2.64 13.68
CA ARG A 73 18.46 -4.03 13.83
C ARG A 73 17.40 -5.02 13.33
N ARG A 74 16.12 -4.68 13.43
CA ARG A 74 15.00 -5.58 13.09
C ARG A 74 14.02 -4.97 12.09
N LEU A 75 13.62 -3.72 12.26
CA LEU A 75 12.63 -3.06 11.40
C LEU A 75 12.99 -1.59 11.16
N CYS A 76 13.00 -1.19 9.90
CA CYS A 76 13.09 0.21 9.49
C CYS A 76 11.79 0.59 8.77
N VAL A 77 11.05 1.55 9.32
CA VAL A 77 9.85 2.11 8.69
C VAL A 77 10.21 3.47 8.15
N VAL A 78 10.09 3.67 6.84
CA VAL A 78 10.38 4.95 6.20
C VAL A 78 9.07 5.68 5.90
N VAL A 79 8.95 6.91 6.37
CA VAL A 79 7.82 7.79 6.15
C VAL A 79 8.26 8.93 5.23
N GLY A 80 7.60 9.04 4.08
CA GLY A 80 7.95 10.02 3.05
C GLY A 80 6.74 10.45 2.23
N HIS A 81 6.92 11.51 1.45
CA HIS A 81 5.91 12.00 0.51
C HIS A 81 6.19 11.45 -0.88
N LEU A 82 5.45 10.39 -1.24
CA LEU A 82 5.65 9.66 -2.49
C LEU A 82 5.62 10.56 -3.74
N PRO A 83 4.69 11.53 -3.90
CA PRO A 83 4.70 12.40 -5.08
C PRO A 83 6.00 13.18 -5.27
N THR A 84 6.65 13.64 -4.19
CA THR A 84 7.97 14.31 -4.27
C THR A 84 9.02 13.38 -4.85
N TRP A 85 8.98 12.10 -4.48
CA TRP A 85 9.99 11.13 -4.93
C TRP A 85 9.74 10.68 -6.35
N LEU A 86 8.49 10.58 -6.78
CA LEU A 86 8.15 10.24 -8.16
C LEU A 86 8.61 11.33 -9.16
N CYS A 87 8.58 12.60 -8.76
CA CYS A 87 9.04 13.71 -9.61
C CYS A 87 10.49 14.16 -9.35
N THR A 88 11.26 13.45 -8.52
CA THR A 88 12.65 13.83 -8.24
C THR A 88 13.61 13.53 -9.39
N GLU A 89 14.60 14.39 -9.59
CA GLU A 89 15.75 14.14 -10.46
C GLU A 89 16.88 13.36 -9.77
N SER A 90 16.75 13.09 -8.46
CA SER A 90 17.76 12.32 -7.74
C SER A 90 17.76 10.86 -8.20
N GLU A 91 18.79 10.48 -8.96
CA GLU A 91 19.01 9.08 -9.37
C GLU A 91 19.03 8.13 -8.17
N LEU A 92 19.63 8.54 -7.06
CA LEU A 92 19.67 7.74 -5.83
C LEU A 92 18.28 7.31 -5.37
N ILE A 93 17.31 8.24 -5.34
CA ILE A 93 15.95 7.95 -4.88
C ILE A 93 15.18 7.13 -5.92
N ARG A 94 15.36 7.42 -7.20
CA ARG A 94 14.74 6.65 -8.29
C ARG A 94 15.24 5.21 -8.28
N ASP A 95 16.55 5.01 -8.18
CA ASP A 95 17.18 3.69 -8.08
C ASP A 95 16.75 2.98 -6.79
N TRP A 96 16.69 3.69 -5.66
CA TRP A 96 16.22 3.12 -4.40
C TRP A 96 14.76 2.64 -4.48
N MET A 97 13.86 3.42 -5.10
CA MET A 97 12.45 3.04 -5.33
C MET A 97 12.29 1.88 -6.32
N GLY A 98 13.15 1.80 -7.35
CA GLY A 98 13.15 0.70 -8.31
C GLY A 98 13.72 -0.60 -7.72
N PHE A 99 14.81 -0.48 -6.95
CA PHE A 99 15.53 -1.59 -6.33
C PHE A 99 14.78 -2.22 -5.17
N HIS A 100 14.27 -1.44 -4.22
CA HIS A 100 13.55 -2.01 -3.08
C HIS A 100 12.14 -2.42 -3.52
N ASN A 101 11.84 -3.71 -3.40
CA ASN A 101 10.48 -4.21 -3.52
C ASN A 101 9.74 -3.85 -2.24
N VAL A 102 9.38 -2.57 -2.12
CA VAL A 102 8.32 -2.17 -1.20
C VAL A 102 7.07 -2.72 -1.88
N GLY A 103 6.63 -3.94 -1.57
CA GLY A 103 5.43 -4.50 -2.17
C GLY A 103 4.29 -3.50 -2.09
N VAL A 104 3.24 -3.61 -2.91
CA VAL A 104 2.04 -2.76 -2.72
C VAL A 104 1.45 -2.96 -1.31
N ALA A 105 1.73 -4.11 -0.68
CA ALA A 105 1.49 -4.41 0.73
C ALA A 105 2.44 -3.70 1.73
N ASP A 106 3.64 -3.29 1.30
CA ASP A 106 4.64 -2.62 2.14
C ASP A 106 4.62 -1.09 1.95
N VAL A 107 4.15 -0.58 0.79
CA VAL A 107 3.92 0.86 0.57
C VAL A 107 2.50 1.16 1.01
N LEU A 108 2.38 1.63 2.23
CA LEU A 108 1.10 2.06 2.76
C LEU A 108 0.93 3.56 2.54
N ALA A 109 -0.12 3.94 1.82
CA ALA A 109 -0.57 5.30 1.72
C ALA A 109 -1.35 5.66 2.99
N PHE A 110 -1.02 6.80 3.59
CA PHE A 110 -1.79 7.35 4.70
C PHE A 110 -2.86 8.30 4.17
N THR A 111 -4.14 7.97 4.37
CA THR A 111 -5.28 8.77 3.91
C THR A 111 -5.88 9.64 5.02
N GLY A 112 -5.07 10.01 6.02
CA GLY A 112 -5.49 10.83 7.16
C GLY A 112 -6.06 10.02 8.33
N SER A 113 -6.74 8.90 8.07
CA SER A 113 -7.35 8.05 9.10
C SER A 113 -6.86 6.61 9.09
N SER A 114 -6.26 6.14 7.99
CA SER A 114 -5.80 4.76 7.87
C SER A 114 -4.59 4.62 6.95
N LEU A 115 -3.85 3.53 7.15
CA LEU A 115 -2.81 3.06 6.25
C LEU A 115 -3.43 2.03 5.29
N GLN A 116 -3.36 2.29 4.00
CA GLN A 116 -3.96 1.46 2.96
C GLN A 116 -2.91 1.10 1.89
N PRO A 117 -3.02 -0.02 1.19
CA PRO A 117 -2.18 -0.30 0.02
C PRO A 117 -2.22 0.85 -0.99
N LEU A 118 -1.10 1.11 -1.66
CA LEU A 118 -1.04 2.14 -2.69
C LEU A 118 -1.93 1.74 -3.89
N THR A 119 -2.85 2.61 -4.30
CA THR A 119 -3.77 2.36 -5.42
C THR A 119 -3.71 3.45 -6.49
N GLY A 120 -4.34 3.18 -7.64
CA GLY A 120 -4.55 4.16 -8.71
C GLY A 120 -3.26 4.65 -9.38
N PHE A 121 -3.25 5.93 -9.75
CA PHE A 121 -2.20 6.55 -10.56
C PHE A 121 -0.80 6.48 -9.92
N LEU A 122 -0.70 6.61 -8.60
CA LEU A 122 0.59 6.53 -7.91
C LEU A 122 1.17 5.10 -7.94
N ALA A 123 0.31 4.09 -7.81
CA ALA A 123 0.74 2.69 -7.93
C ALA A 123 1.27 2.39 -9.33
N GLN A 124 0.60 2.90 -10.37
CA GLN A 124 1.04 2.75 -11.75
C GLN A 124 2.40 3.41 -11.99
N GLN A 125 2.63 4.62 -11.48
CA GLN A 125 3.93 5.29 -11.61
C GLN A 125 5.07 4.54 -10.92
N VAL A 126 4.82 3.99 -9.72
CA VAL A 126 5.80 3.14 -9.03
C VAL A 126 6.10 1.89 -9.84
N HIS A 127 5.09 1.28 -10.46
CA HIS A 127 5.26 0.12 -11.33
C HIS A 127 6.13 0.46 -12.56
N THR A 128 5.85 1.57 -13.25
CA THR A 128 6.67 2.03 -14.39
C THR A 128 8.12 2.24 -14.00
N LEU A 129 8.40 2.94 -12.90
CA LEU A 129 9.76 3.17 -12.41
C LEU A 129 10.53 1.86 -12.13
N ARG A 130 9.82 0.81 -11.69
CA ARG A 130 10.44 -0.51 -11.46
C ARG A 130 10.79 -1.21 -12.75
N THR A 131 9.88 -1.16 -13.73
CA THR A 131 10.12 -1.73 -15.05
C THR A 131 11.33 -1.04 -15.68
N ASP A 132 11.40 0.29 -15.60
CA ASP A 132 12.54 1.07 -16.08
C ASP A 132 13.83 0.70 -15.33
N PHE A 133 13.78 0.57 -14.00
CA PHE A 133 14.94 0.14 -13.22
C PHE A 133 15.40 -1.27 -13.62
N ALA A 134 14.48 -2.20 -13.82
CA ALA A 134 14.79 -3.58 -14.22
C ALA A 134 15.47 -3.65 -15.59
N GLN A 135 15.02 -2.82 -16.53
CA GLN A 135 15.61 -2.73 -17.86
C GLN A 135 17.00 -2.08 -17.81
N ASN A 136 17.17 -1.01 -17.04
CA ASN A 136 18.42 -0.24 -16.99
C ASN A 136 19.48 -0.80 -16.02
N ARG A 137 19.06 -1.64 -15.06
CA ARG A 137 19.90 -2.24 -14.02
C ARG A 137 19.59 -3.74 -13.85
N PRO A 138 19.81 -4.57 -14.88
CA PRO A 138 19.39 -5.98 -14.87
C PRO A 138 20.10 -6.79 -13.78
N GLU A 139 21.40 -6.57 -13.59
CA GLU A 139 22.18 -7.26 -12.54
C GLU A 139 21.72 -6.89 -11.14
N ALA A 140 21.51 -5.60 -10.87
CA ALA A 140 21.01 -5.14 -9.56
C ALA A 140 19.60 -5.68 -9.30
N SER A 141 18.77 -5.79 -10.35
CA SER A 141 17.41 -6.31 -10.23
C SER A 141 17.33 -7.79 -9.89
N ALA A 142 18.40 -8.55 -10.17
CA ALA A 142 18.55 -9.95 -9.82
C ALA A 142 19.08 -10.16 -8.38
N LEU A 143 19.56 -9.10 -7.70
CA LEU A 143 20.02 -9.22 -6.32
C LEU A 143 18.88 -9.63 -5.38
N PRO A 144 19.14 -10.50 -4.40
CA PRO A 144 18.14 -10.88 -3.41
C PRO A 144 17.68 -9.64 -2.64
N ARG A 145 16.38 -9.34 -2.76
CA ARG A 145 15.80 -8.15 -2.13
C ARG A 145 15.53 -8.41 -0.66
N VAL A 146 15.98 -7.50 0.19
CA VAL A 146 15.72 -7.53 1.64
C VAL A 146 14.37 -6.86 1.91
N SER A 147 13.28 -7.47 1.45
CA SER A 147 11.99 -7.35 2.11
C SER A 147 11.80 -8.65 2.88
N VAL A 148 11.40 -8.53 4.15
CA VAL A 148 11.28 -9.60 5.15
C VAL A 148 11.14 -11.00 4.53
N GLN A 149 12.28 -11.67 4.27
CA GLN A 149 12.30 -13.12 4.38
C GLN A 149 12.00 -13.35 5.86
N ALA A 150 10.76 -13.70 6.16
CA ALA A 150 10.33 -14.08 7.49
C ALA A 150 11.38 -15.06 8.02
N ARG A 151 12.18 -14.63 9.00
CA ARG A 151 13.29 -15.42 9.53
C ARG A 151 12.83 -16.65 10.32
N ASP A 152 11.52 -16.89 10.41
CA ASP A 152 10.96 -18.09 11.00
C ASP A 152 9.98 -18.73 9.98
N GLY A 153 10.27 -19.95 9.53
CA GLY A 153 9.42 -20.72 8.61
C GLY A 153 7.97 -20.93 9.09
N SER A 154 7.66 -20.59 10.35
CA SER A 154 6.29 -20.63 10.89
C SER A 154 5.42 -19.44 10.47
N SER A 155 6.02 -18.27 10.17
CA SER A 155 5.25 -17.05 9.88
C SER A 155 4.97 -16.88 8.38
N ALA A 156 5.90 -17.29 7.51
CA ALA A 156 5.67 -17.38 6.07
C ALA A 156 4.59 -18.43 5.72
N GLY A 157 4.58 -19.56 6.44
CA GLY A 157 3.51 -20.55 6.34
C GLY A 157 2.16 -19.94 6.74
N LYS A 158 2.11 -19.17 7.83
CA LYS A 158 0.89 -18.48 8.28
C LYS A 158 0.43 -17.39 7.30
N LEU A 159 1.34 -16.62 6.71
CA LEU A 159 0.99 -15.59 5.72
C LEU A 159 0.48 -16.23 4.42
N LYS A 160 1.19 -17.26 3.92
CA LYS A 160 0.79 -17.99 2.72
C LYS A 160 -0.53 -18.73 2.93
N LEU A 161 -0.75 -19.28 4.13
CA LEU A 161 -2.02 -19.89 4.53
C LEU A 161 -3.14 -18.86 4.59
N ARG A 162 -2.93 -17.70 5.23
CA ARG A 162 -3.92 -16.59 5.26
C ARG A 162 -4.28 -16.09 3.87
N MET A 163 -3.29 -15.96 2.98
CA MET A 163 -3.52 -15.57 1.59
C MET A 163 -4.34 -16.64 0.84
N LEU A 164 -4.03 -17.92 1.03
CA LEU A 164 -4.79 -19.02 0.42
C LEU A 164 -6.21 -19.13 0.97
N GLU A 165 -6.39 -18.96 2.28
CA GLU A 165 -7.69 -18.95 2.95
C GLU A 165 -8.55 -17.77 2.48
N ALA A 166 -7.96 -16.57 2.39
CA ALA A 166 -8.65 -15.39 1.91
C ALA A 166 -8.99 -15.49 0.41
N ALA A 167 -8.08 -16.03 -0.42
CA ALA A 167 -8.35 -16.27 -1.84
C ALA A 167 -9.49 -17.28 -2.04
N ARG A 168 -9.51 -18.35 -1.23
CA ARG A 168 -10.60 -19.33 -1.25
C ARG A 168 -11.92 -18.73 -0.78
N ALA A 169 -11.93 -17.98 0.32
CA ALA A 169 -13.13 -17.33 0.83
C ALA A 169 -13.70 -16.32 -0.17
N LEU A 170 -12.83 -15.59 -0.88
CA LEU A 170 -13.24 -14.71 -1.97
C LEU A 170 -13.83 -15.48 -3.14
N ALA A 171 -13.19 -16.58 -3.58
CA ALA A 171 -13.74 -17.42 -4.65
C ALA A 171 -15.11 -18.01 -4.30
N ASP A 172 -15.29 -18.48 -3.05
CA ASP A 172 -16.56 -18.99 -2.55
C ASP A 172 -17.63 -17.87 -2.51
N ALA A 173 -17.25 -16.65 -2.11
CA ALA A 173 -18.15 -15.51 -2.07
C ALA A 173 -18.53 -14.98 -3.47
N ILE A 174 -17.64 -15.05 -4.45
CA ILE A 174 -17.91 -14.71 -5.87
C ILE A 174 -18.99 -15.62 -6.45
N GLY A 175 -19.02 -16.88 -6.04
CA GLY A 175 -20.05 -17.84 -6.45
C GLY A 175 -21.37 -17.71 -5.69
N GLY A 176 -21.43 -16.88 -4.65
CA GLY A 176 -22.61 -16.68 -3.82
C GLY A 176 -23.50 -15.51 -4.26
N GLU A 177 -24.63 -15.35 -3.57
CA GLU A 177 -25.57 -14.23 -3.79
C GLU A 177 -25.60 -13.24 -2.60
N ASP A 178 -24.71 -13.38 -1.61
CA ASP A 178 -24.61 -12.48 -0.46
C ASP A 178 -23.60 -11.35 -0.70
N TRP A 179 -24.13 -10.13 -0.89
CA TRP A 179 -23.34 -8.93 -1.13
C TRP A 179 -22.39 -8.59 0.03
N ALA A 180 -22.85 -8.72 1.28
CA ALA A 180 -22.05 -8.36 2.45
C ALA A 180 -20.92 -9.37 2.68
N ALA A 181 -21.17 -10.64 2.39
CA ALA A 181 -20.15 -11.68 2.42
C ALA A 181 -19.06 -11.42 1.36
N LEU A 182 -19.44 -11.03 0.14
CA LEU A 182 -18.51 -10.71 -0.94
C LEU A 182 -17.68 -9.45 -0.64
N ASP A 183 -18.29 -8.38 -0.15
CA ASP A 183 -17.58 -7.14 0.22
C ASP A 183 -16.57 -7.36 1.36
N ASN A 184 -16.95 -8.15 2.36
CA ASN A 184 -16.06 -8.52 3.45
C ASN A 184 -14.92 -9.44 2.94
N ALA A 185 -15.22 -10.43 2.11
CA ALA A 185 -14.21 -11.33 1.54
C ALA A 185 -13.20 -10.58 0.66
N LEU A 186 -13.65 -9.62 -0.14
CA LEU A 186 -12.79 -8.72 -0.91
C LEU A 186 -11.86 -7.92 -0.01
N THR A 187 -12.40 -7.35 1.07
CA THR A 187 -11.62 -6.61 2.07
C THR A 187 -10.55 -7.50 2.72
N GLN A 188 -10.90 -8.72 3.13
CA GLN A 188 -9.93 -9.66 3.71
C GLN A 188 -8.89 -10.12 2.69
N ALA A 189 -9.28 -10.35 1.43
CA ALA A 189 -8.37 -10.74 0.36
C ALA A 189 -7.35 -9.64 0.03
N ARG A 190 -7.77 -8.36 0.04
CA ARG A 190 -6.86 -7.21 -0.11
C ARG A 190 -5.85 -7.14 1.03
N LEU A 191 -6.32 -7.28 2.28
CA LEU A 191 -5.44 -7.27 3.46
C LEU A 191 -4.46 -8.44 3.49
N ALA A 192 -4.85 -9.59 2.94
CA ALA A 192 -4.02 -10.79 2.86
C ALA A 192 -3.05 -10.80 1.66
N GLY A 193 -3.15 -9.83 0.74
CA GLY A 193 -2.27 -9.72 -0.42
C GLY A 193 -2.54 -10.76 -1.52
N VAL A 194 -3.82 -11.14 -1.71
CA VAL A 194 -4.25 -12.05 -2.79
C VAL A 194 -3.92 -11.45 -4.18
N GLN A 195 -3.70 -12.31 -5.18
CA GLN A 195 -3.37 -11.89 -6.54
C GLN A 195 -4.40 -10.92 -7.12
N THR A 196 -3.93 -9.93 -7.89
CA THR A 196 -4.75 -8.85 -8.45
C THR A 196 -5.87 -9.35 -9.35
N SER A 197 -5.63 -10.40 -10.14
CA SER A 197 -6.66 -10.98 -11.01
C SER A 197 -7.85 -11.54 -10.24
N THR A 198 -7.62 -12.17 -9.07
CA THR A 198 -8.71 -12.70 -8.22
C THR A 198 -9.48 -11.57 -7.53
N LEU A 199 -8.81 -10.45 -7.22
CA LEU A 199 -9.46 -9.25 -6.68
C LEU A 199 -10.35 -8.58 -7.73
N GLU A 200 -9.86 -8.45 -8.97
CA GLU A 200 -10.62 -7.92 -10.11
C GLU A 200 -11.88 -8.75 -10.39
N GLU A 201 -11.78 -10.09 -10.39
CA GLU A 201 -12.94 -10.98 -10.53
C GLU A 201 -14.01 -10.76 -9.44
N GLY A 202 -13.56 -10.49 -8.21
CA GLY A 202 -14.44 -10.19 -7.08
C GLY A 202 -15.10 -8.82 -7.16
N GLU A 203 -14.35 -7.80 -7.58
CA GLU A 203 -14.87 -6.44 -7.80
C GLU A 203 -15.93 -6.42 -8.90
N ASP A 204 -15.69 -7.16 -9.98
CA ASP A 204 -16.65 -7.34 -11.05
C ASP A 204 -17.92 -8.06 -10.57
N ALA A 205 -17.78 -9.07 -9.70
CA ALA A 205 -18.92 -9.76 -9.10
C ALA A 205 -19.74 -8.83 -8.19
N LEU A 206 -19.07 -8.02 -7.37
CA LEU A 206 -19.72 -7.05 -6.49
C LEU A 206 -20.48 -5.99 -7.28
N ALA A 207 -19.90 -5.50 -8.38
CA ALA A 207 -20.55 -4.56 -9.29
C ALA A 207 -21.83 -5.17 -9.91
N ARG A 208 -21.77 -6.42 -10.38
CA ARG A 208 -22.95 -7.13 -10.91
C ARG A 208 -24.07 -7.25 -9.87
N MET A 209 -23.73 -7.59 -8.62
CA MET A 209 -24.71 -7.72 -7.54
C MET A 209 -25.35 -6.38 -7.16
N ALA A 210 -24.56 -5.31 -7.13
CA ALA A 210 -25.07 -3.96 -6.86
C ALA A 210 -26.07 -3.51 -7.93
N VAL A 211 -25.80 -3.79 -9.21
CA VAL A 211 -26.72 -3.47 -10.30
C VAL A 211 -28.00 -4.31 -10.25
N MET A 212 -27.90 -5.61 -9.94
CA MET A 212 -29.09 -6.46 -9.76
C MET A 212 -30.00 -5.94 -8.65
N LYS A 213 -29.44 -5.54 -7.51
CA LYS A 213 -30.22 -4.95 -6.40
C LYS A 213 -30.92 -3.66 -6.82
N ARG A 214 -30.26 -2.78 -7.59
CA ARG A 214 -30.90 -1.56 -8.13
C ARG A 214 -32.04 -1.88 -9.10
N LEU A 215 -31.89 -2.93 -9.90
CA LEU A 215 -32.94 -3.38 -10.81
C LEU A 215 -34.17 -3.86 -10.00
N GLU A 216 -33.95 -4.67 -8.95
CA GLU A 216 -35.01 -5.11 -8.04
C GLU A 216 -35.71 -3.93 -7.36
N ASP A 217 -34.96 -2.97 -6.82
CA ASP A 217 -35.49 -1.77 -6.18
C ASP A 217 -36.30 -0.91 -7.19
N ALA A 218 -35.84 -0.77 -8.44
CA ALA A 218 -36.53 -0.03 -9.49
C ALA A 218 -37.83 -0.70 -9.93
N ILE A 219 -37.84 -2.04 -10.05
CA ILE A 219 -39.04 -2.83 -10.33
C ILE A 219 -40.05 -2.65 -9.18
N ALA A 220 -39.59 -2.77 -7.93
CA ALA A 220 -40.44 -2.59 -6.75
C ALA A 220 -41.05 -1.17 -6.66
N ALA A 221 -40.29 -0.16 -7.08
CA ALA A 221 -40.72 1.24 -7.11
C ALA A 221 -41.61 1.59 -8.31
N SER A 222 -41.71 0.71 -9.33
CA SER A 222 -42.39 0.98 -10.61
C SER A 222 -41.90 2.27 -11.30
N ASP A 223 -40.62 2.61 -11.13
CA ASP A 223 -40.00 3.80 -11.70
C ASP A 223 -39.32 3.44 -13.03
N GLU A 224 -39.94 3.86 -14.13
CA GLU A 224 -39.48 3.56 -15.50
C GLU A 224 -38.12 4.19 -15.82
N ALA A 225 -37.79 5.35 -15.23
CA ALA A 225 -36.51 6.02 -15.45
C ALA A 225 -35.38 5.31 -14.70
N MET A 226 -35.62 4.91 -13.44
CA MET A 226 -34.65 4.10 -12.69
C MET A 226 -34.44 2.73 -13.34
N LEU A 227 -35.49 2.11 -13.88
CA LEU A 227 -35.40 0.83 -14.57
C LEU A 227 -34.52 0.92 -15.83
N GLN A 228 -34.73 1.94 -16.68
CA GLN A 228 -33.90 2.13 -17.88
C GLN A 228 -32.44 2.40 -17.56
N GLN A 229 -32.16 3.14 -16.48
CA GLN A 229 -30.80 3.39 -16.04
C GLN A 229 -30.13 2.11 -15.50
N ALA A 230 -30.81 1.35 -14.65
CA ALA A 230 -30.30 0.08 -14.12
C ALA A 230 -30.07 -0.97 -15.22
N LEU A 231 -30.93 -1.00 -16.25
CA LEU A 231 -30.77 -1.85 -17.44
C LEU A 231 -29.53 -1.51 -18.27
N ALA A 232 -29.22 -0.21 -18.43
CA ALA A 232 -28.00 0.23 -19.13
C ALA A 232 -26.75 -0.18 -18.35
N GLU A 233 -26.74 0.05 -17.03
CA GLU A 233 -25.65 -0.35 -16.13
C GLU A 233 -25.46 -1.89 -16.11
N ALA A 234 -26.54 -2.67 -16.16
CA ALA A 234 -26.49 -4.13 -16.17
C ALA A 234 -25.84 -4.69 -17.45
N LYS A 235 -26.09 -4.02 -18.57
CA LYS A 235 -25.52 -4.38 -19.87
C LYS A 235 -24.01 -4.09 -19.91
N ASP A 236 -23.58 -2.96 -19.36
CA ASP A 236 -22.16 -2.59 -19.25
C ASP A 236 -21.40 -3.49 -18.26
N ALA A 237 -22.07 -3.95 -17.19
CA ALA A 237 -21.51 -4.92 -16.23
C ALA A 237 -21.54 -6.39 -16.72
N GLY A 238 -21.98 -6.64 -17.96
CA GLY A 238 -21.98 -7.98 -18.57
C GLY A 238 -23.00 -8.96 -17.98
N VAL A 239 -24.06 -8.48 -17.33
CA VAL A 239 -25.13 -9.32 -16.77
C VAL A 239 -25.92 -9.97 -17.92
N LYS A 240 -26.00 -11.30 -17.95
CA LYS A 240 -26.70 -12.05 -19.01
C LYS A 240 -28.21 -11.73 -19.01
N SER A 241 -28.74 -11.42 -20.18
CA SER A 241 -30.14 -11.01 -20.45
C SER A 241 -31.22 -12.05 -20.10
N THR A 242 -30.85 -13.26 -19.67
CA THR A 242 -31.77 -14.32 -19.25
C THR A 242 -32.35 -14.12 -17.85
N LYS A 243 -31.76 -13.27 -16.99
CA LYS A 243 -32.34 -12.88 -15.68
C LYS A 243 -33.27 -11.66 -15.73
N VAL A 244 -33.43 -11.04 -16.90
CA VAL A 244 -34.07 -9.70 -17.06
C VAL A 244 -35.44 -9.81 -17.78
N LYS A 245 -35.94 -11.03 -18.00
CA LYS A 245 -37.16 -11.29 -18.79
C LYS A 245 -38.36 -11.81 -17.99
N GLU A 246 -38.27 -11.86 -16.66
CA GLU A 246 -39.42 -12.05 -15.76
C GLU A 246 -39.75 -10.71 -15.09
#